data_AF-A0AAP9YIS5-F1
#
_entry.id   AF-A0AAP9YIS5-F1
#
_cell.length_a   1.000
_cell.length_b   1.000
_cell.length_c   1.000
_cell.angle_alpha   90.00
_cell.angle_beta   90.00
_cell.angle_gamma   90.00
#
_symmetry.space_group_name_H-M   'P 1'
#
loop_
_entity.id
_entity.type
_entity.pdbx_description
1 polymer ?
#
loop_
_entity_poly.entity_id
_entity_poly.type
_entity_poly.pdbx_seq_one_letter_code
_entity_poly.pdbx_strand_id
1 'polypeptide(L)'
;MQLIWSSRQGRQRASNNDALAVGRKDTWLVCMLVDAAARSVHSQRFAHYWGRQIVAQVLQEPLVNDGHSIIALLSREQAQLRDRFLLEIASYCLLCLDMETRNAQTFHVGDCLAGEMQGGAISWWASPHTLNQEVPAGSRHTLT
;
A
#
# COMPACT_ATOMS: atom_id res chain seq x y z
N MET A 1 -13.61 2.42 -16.74
CA MET A 1 -12.84 2.94 -15.60
C MET A 1 -11.59 3.63 -16.13
N GLN A 2 -11.29 4.84 -15.65
CA GLN A 2 -10.06 5.57 -15.98
C GLN A 2 -9.23 5.67 -14.70
N LEU A 3 -7.94 5.35 -14.78
CA LEU A 3 -7.02 5.46 -13.65
C LEU A 3 -6.16 6.71 -13.82
N ILE A 4 -6.16 7.56 -12.80
CA ILE A 4 -5.36 8.78 -12.76
C ILE A 4 -4.43 8.65 -11.55
N TRP A 5 -3.13 8.78 -11.81
CA TRP A 5 -2.10 8.78 -10.79
C TRP A 5 -1.29 10.07 -10.88
N SER A 6 -1.00 10.65 -9.73
CA SER A 6 -0.12 11.81 -9.59
C SER A 6 0.67 11.65 -8.30
N SER A 7 1.98 11.74 -8.39
CA SER A 7 2.86 11.88 -7.22
C SER A 7 3.90 12.96 -7.48
N ARG A 8 4.34 13.62 -6.41
CA ARG A 8 5.19 14.81 -6.49
C ARG A 8 6.28 14.73 -5.42
N GLN A 9 7.53 14.93 -5.84
CA GLN A 9 8.63 15.20 -4.93
C GLN A 9 8.37 16.55 -4.24
N GLY A 10 7.84 16.53 -3.01
CA GLY A 10 7.62 17.74 -2.23
C GLY A 10 8.92 18.54 -2.02
N ARG A 11 8.79 19.82 -1.64
CA ARG A 11 9.94 20.74 -1.54
C ARG A 11 10.98 20.36 -0.47
N GLN A 12 10.59 19.54 0.51
CA GLN A 12 11.43 19.18 1.66
C GLN A 12 12.12 17.81 1.49
N ARG A 13 11.88 17.09 0.40
CA ARG A 13 12.41 15.74 0.17
C ARG A 13 13.48 15.74 -0.92
N ALA A 14 14.57 15.03 -0.68
CA ALA A 14 15.66 14.87 -1.64
C ALA A 14 15.29 13.96 -2.83
N SER A 15 14.31 13.07 -2.64
CA SER A 15 13.76 12.18 -3.66
C SER A 15 12.27 11.94 -3.43
N ASN A 16 11.54 11.59 -4.49
CA ASN A 16 10.20 11.03 -4.37
C ASN A 16 10.29 9.52 -4.17
N ASN A 17 9.88 9.04 -3.00
CA ASN A 17 9.93 7.63 -2.64
C ASN A 17 8.55 6.97 -2.68
N ASP A 18 7.55 7.67 -3.21
CA ASP A 18 6.24 7.11 -3.49
C ASP A 18 6.31 6.28 -4.78
N ALA A 19 5.60 5.15 -4.80
CA ALA A 19 5.39 4.37 -6.00
C ALA A 19 3.95 3.88 -6.08
N LEU A 20 3.41 3.84 -7.30
CA LEU A 20 2.18 3.13 -7.62
C LEU A 20 2.51 2.00 -8.61
N ALA A 21 2.07 0.80 -8.29
CA ALA A 21 1.99 -0.30 -9.24
C ALA A 21 0.52 -0.61 -9.54
N VAL A 22 0.21 -0.87 -10.80
CA VAL A 22 -1.14 -1.21 -11.27
C VAL A 22 -1.02 -2.39 -12.20
N GLY A 23 -1.92 -3.35 -12.06
CA GLY A 23 -2.09 -4.42 -13.02
C GLY A 23 -3.55 -4.86 -13.10
N ARG A 24 -3.88 -5.51 -14.21
CA ARG A 24 -5.23 -5.98 -14.51
C ARG A 24 -5.14 -7.38 -15.11
N LYS A 25 -6.03 -8.26 -14.68
CA LYS A 25 -6.26 -9.57 -15.28
C LYS A 25 -7.74 -9.90 -15.18
N ASP A 26 -8.35 -10.26 -16.30
CA ASP A 26 -9.78 -10.52 -16.40
C ASP A 26 -10.64 -9.37 -15.84
N THR A 27 -11.50 -9.67 -14.86
CA THR A 27 -12.35 -8.70 -14.14
C THR A 27 -11.63 -7.99 -13.01
N TRP A 28 -10.41 -8.38 -12.67
CA TRP A 28 -9.70 -7.86 -11.50
C TRP A 28 -8.73 -6.72 -11.85
N LEU A 29 -8.82 -5.66 -11.07
CA LEU A 29 -7.84 -4.59 -10.97
C LEU A 29 -7.07 -4.73 -9.66
N VAL A 30 -5.75 -4.70 -9.73
CA VAL A 30 -4.89 -4.71 -8.54
C VAL A 30 -4.01 -3.46 -8.58
N CYS A 31 -4.06 -2.68 -7.51
CA CYS A 31 -3.30 -1.45 -7.34
C CYS A 31 -2.54 -1.49 -6.03
N MET A 32 -1.27 -1.12 -6.03
CA MET A 32 -0.49 -1.00 -4.80
C MET A 32 0.21 0.35 -4.74
N LEU A 33 -0.15 1.13 -3.73
CA LEU A 33 0.55 2.34 -3.33
C LEU A 33 1.62 1.97 -2.30
N VAL A 34 2.82 2.51 -2.45
CA VAL A 34 3.94 2.33 -1.52
C VAL A 34 4.55 3.69 -1.23
N ASP A 35 4.73 4.02 0.04
CA ASP A 35 5.48 5.18 0.53
C ASP A 35 6.70 4.67 1.31
N ALA A 36 7.88 4.72 0.68
CA ALA A 36 9.11 4.30 1.32
C ALA A 36 9.77 5.44 2.12
N ALA A 37 10.16 5.12 3.35
CA ALA A 37 10.91 6.06 4.18
C ALA A 37 12.23 6.44 3.50
N ALA A 38 12.57 7.73 3.51
CA ALA A 38 13.82 8.25 2.94
C ALA A 38 15.03 7.89 3.81
N ARG A 39 15.43 6.62 3.79
CA ARG A 39 16.54 6.08 4.59
C ARG A 39 17.83 5.93 3.80
N SER A 40 17.74 5.72 2.50
CA SER A 40 18.93 5.54 1.66
C SER A 40 18.68 5.95 0.21
N VAL A 41 19.73 5.85 -0.61
CA VAL A 41 19.66 6.02 -2.08
C VAL A 41 18.84 4.90 -2.76
N HIS A 42 18.47 3.85 -2.04
CA HIS A 42 17.69 2.72 -2.55
C HIS A 42 16.19 2.83 -2.25
N SER A 43 15.74 3.77 -1.41
CA SER A 43 14.34 3.84 -0.95
C SER A 43 13.33 3.97 -2.10
N GLN A 44 13.63 4.79 -3.11
CA GLN A 44 12.80 4.89 -4.32
C GLN A 44 12.77 3.57 -5.09
N ARG A 45 13.94 2.95 -5.34
CA ARG A 45 14.02 1.66 -6.04
C ARG A 45 13.26 0.56 -5.30
N PHE A 46 13.35 0.58 -3.97
CA PHE A 46 12.61 -0.32 -3.08
C PHE A 46 11.11 -0.17 -3.25
N ALA A 47 10.57 1.05 -3.18
CA ALA A 47 9.13 1.31 -3.35
C ALA A 47 8.61 0.76 -4.68
N HIS A 48 9.32 1.04 -5.78
CA HIS A 48 8.96 0.52 -7.10
C HIS A 48 9.05 -1.00 -7.19
N TYR A 49 10.12 -1.60 -6.65
CA TYR A 49 10.31 -3.04 -6.67
C TYR A 49 9.19 -3.74 -5.90
N TRP A 50 8.91 -3.28 -4.68
CA TRP A 50 7.91 -3.86 -3.80
C TRP A 50 6.52 -3.84 -4.43
N GLY A 51 6.07 -2.68 -4.88
CA GLY A 51 4.77 -2.54 -5.54
C GLY A 51 4.63 -3.43 -6.76
N ARG A 52 5.65 -3.43 -7.64
CA ARG A 52 5.61 -4.24 -8.88
C ARG A 52 5.61 -5.73 -8.60
N GLN A 53 6.42 -6.19 -7.65
CA GLN A 53 6.53 -7.60 -7.29
C GLN A 53 5.20 -8.13 -6.76
N ILE A 54 4.59 -7.41 -5.80
CA ILE A 54 3.31 -7.83 -5.23
C ILE A 54 2.19 -7.84 -6.27
N VAL A 55 2.04 -6.77 -7.06
CA VAL A 55 1.00 -6.72 -8.10
C VAL A 55 1.18 -7.86 -9.11
N ALA A 56 2.41 -8.16 -9.52
CA ALA A 56 2.68 -9.26 -10.44
C ALA A 56 2.31 -10.63 -9.85
N GLN A 57 2.67 -10.89 -8.60
CA GLN A 57 2.38 -12.16 -7.92
C GLN A 57 0.88 -12.36 -7.67
N VAL A 58 0.20 -11.32 -7.18
CA VAL A 58 -1.25 -11.34 -6.91
C VAL A 58 -2.04 -11.67 -8.19
N LEU A 59 -1.62 -11.15 -9.35
CA LEU A 59 -2.30 -11.42 -10.63
C LEU A 59 -1.99 -12.81 -11.21
N GLN A 60 -0.88 -13.44 -10.85
CA GLN A 60 -0.53 -14.74 -11.42
C GLN A 60 -1.41 -15.86 -10.88
N GLU A 61 -1.68 -15.84 -9.59
CA GLU A 61 -2.45 -16.87 -8.90
C GLU A 61 -3.94 -16.46 -8.77
N PRO A 62 -4.89 -17.41 -8.67
CA PRO A 62 -6.29 -17.11 -8.36
C PRO A 62 -6.48 -16.66 -6.89
N LEU A 63 -5.53 -15.90 -6.32
CA LEU A 63 -5.53 -15.47 -4.90
C LEU A 63 -6.33 -14.20 -4.67
N VAL A 64 -6.68 -13.49 -5.74
CA VAL A 64 -7.29 -12.16 -5.64
C VAL A 64 -8.61 -12.17 -4.85
N ASN A 65 -9.27 -13.32 -4.71
CA ASN A 65 -10.48 -13.48 -3.90
C ASN A 65 -10.25 -14.04 -2.48
N ASP A 66 -9.04 -14.50 -2.15
CA ASP A 66 -8.70 -15.07 -0.84
C ASP A 66 -7.71 -14.17 -0.10
N GLY A 67 -8.24 -13.37 0.83
CA GLY A 67 -7.44 -12.47 1.64
C GLY A 67 -6.38 -13.16 2.50
N HIS A 68 -6.58 -14.41 2.94
CA HIS A 68 -5.56 -15.13 3.71
C HIS A 68 -4.36 -15.46 2.84
N SER A 69 -4.61 -15.90 1.61
CA SER A 69 -3.56 -16.16 0.63
C SER A 69 -2.79 -14.89 0.25
N ILE A 70 -3.48 -13.74 0.12
CA ILE A 70 -2.82 -12.44 -0.12
C ILE A 70 -1.92 -12.06 1.07
N ILE A 71 -2.37 -12.24 2.31
CA ILE A 71 -1.56 -11.96 3.50
C ILE A 71 -0.34 -12.88 3.58
N ALA A 72 -0.51 -14.17 3.26
CA ALA A 72 0.58 -15.14 3.21
C ALA A 72 1.61 -14.78 2.13
N LEU A 73 1.14 -14.35 0.95
CA LEU A 73 1.99 -13.85 -0.13
C LEU A 73 2.77 -12.61 0.30
N LEU A 74 2.11 -11.60 0.88
CA LEU A 74 2.76 -10.38 1.38
C LEU A 74 3.86 -10.73 2.39
N SER A 75 3.58 -11.62 3.34
CA SER A 75 4.55 -12.07 4.35
C SER A 75 5.75 -12.78 3.72
N ARG A 76 5.51 -13.66 2.75
CA ARG A 76 6.55 -14.41 2.02
C ARG A 76 7.46 -13.47 1.22
N GLU A 77 6.87 -12.55 0.45
CA GLU A 77 7.64 -11.62 -0.37
C GLU A 77 8.39 -10.60 0.49
N GLN A 78 7.82 -10.19 1.64
CA GLN A 78 8.51 -9.33 2.59
C GLN A 78 9.77 -10.00 3.17
N ALA A 79 9.71 -11.31 3.45
CA ALA A 79 10.87 -12.05 3.94
C ALA A 79 12.03 -12.03 2.93
N GLN A 80 11.74 -12.08 1.63
CA GLN A 80 12.74 -12.04 0.56
C GLN A 80 13.36 -10.65 0.35
N LEU A 81 12.69 -9.57 0.80
CA LEU A 81 13.24 -8.21 0.68
C LEU A 81 14.52 -8.03 1.49
N ARG A 82 14.73 -8.81 2.55
CA ARG A 82 15.90 -8.69 3.44
C ARG A 82 17.23 -8.88 2.70
N ASP A 83 17.23 -9.66 1.63
CA ASP A 83 18.45 -9.94 0.86
C ASP A 83 18.92 -8.74 0.02
N ARG A 84 18.01 -7.82 -0.32
CA ARG A 84 18.27 -6.70 -1.26
C ARG A 84 18.00 -5.31 -0.68
N PHE A 85 17.18 -5.25 0.37
CA PHE A 85 16.61 -4.02 0.92
C PHE A 85 16.50 -4.09 2.45
N LEU A 86 17.51 -4.67 3.11
CA LEU A 86 17.51 -5.00 4.54
C LEU A 86 17.04 -3.86 5.47
N LEU A 87 17.43 -2.62 5.17
CA LEU A 87 17.16 -1.44 6.01
C LEU A 87 16.01 -0.57 5.51
N GLU A 88 15.45 -0.91 4.34
CA GLU A 88 14.34 -0.16 3.77
C GLU A 88 13.03 -0.53 4.44
N ILE A 89 12.19 0.47 4.63
CA ILE A 89 10.86 0.32 5.21
C ILE A 89 9.90 1.18 4.39
N ALA A 90 8.64 0.75 4.31
CA ALA A 90 7.59 1.48 3.63
C ALA A 90 6.25 1.25 4.30
N SER A 91 5.41 2.28 4.25
CA SER A 91 3.96 2.13 4.34
C SER A 91 3.44 1.68 2.97
N TYR A 92 2.35 0.91 2.94
CA TYR A 92 1.71 0.56 1.68
C TYR A 92 0.21 0.32 1.84
N CYS A 93 -0.51 0.44 0.73
CA CYS A 93 -1.90 0.04 0.60
C CYS A 93 -2.09 -0.69 -0.73
N LEU A 94 -2.53 -1.95 -0.66
CA LEU A 94 -2.90 -2.81 -1.78
C LEU A 94 -4.42 -2.84 -1.88
N LEU A 95 -4.96 -2.57 -3.07
CA LEU A 95 -6.36 -2.65 -3.43
C LEU A 95 -6.54 -3.75 -4.48
N CYS A 96 -7.40 -4.72 -4.19
CA CYS A 96 -7.90 -5.71 -5.13
C CYS A 96 -9.38 -5.42 -5.40
N LEU A 97 -9.72 -5.05 -6.64
CA LEU A 97 -11.07 -4.68 -7.05
C LEU A 97 -11.56 -5.61 -8.14
N ASP A 98 -12.67 -6.29 -7.89
CA ASP A 98 -13.44 -6.95 -8.95
C ASP A 98 -14.29 -5.88 -9.66
N MET A 99 -13.98 -5.61 -10.92
CA MET A 99 -14.67 -4.59 -11.70
C MET A 99 -16.08 -5.00 -12.11
N GLU A 100 -16.42 -6.28 -12.07
CA GLU A 100 -17.76 -6.78 -12.40
C GLU A 100 -18.69 -6.62 -11.19
N THR A 101 -18.31 -7.16 -10.04
CA THR A 101 -19.11 -7.09 -8.81
C THR A 101 -18.94 -5.78 -8.03
N ARG A 102 -17.88 -5.02 -8.33
CA ARG A 102 -17.42 -3.83 -7.58
C ARG A 102 -17.02 -4.12 -6.14
N ASN A 103 -16.75 -5.37 -5.81
CA ASN A 103 -16.22 -5.73 -4.50
C ASN A 103 -14.73 -5.40 -4.43
N ALA A 104 -14.35 -4.69 -3.38
CA ALA A 104 -12.98 -4.28 -3.11
C ALA A 104 -12.47 -4.93 -1.82
N GLN A 105 -11.22 -5.36 -1.84
CA GLN A 105 -10.46 -5.74 -0.65
C GLN A 105 -9.21 -4.87 -0.56
N THR A 106 -8.90 -4.41 0.65
CA THR A 106 -7.73 -3.58 0.92
C THR A 106 -6.83 -4.19 1.97
N PHE A 107 -5.53 -4.21 1.72
CA PHE A 107 -4.49 -4.67 2.64
C PHE A 107 -3.49 -3.54 2.83
N HIS A 108 -3.24 -3.13 4.06
CA HIS A 108 -2.40 -1.97 4.32
C HIS A 108 -1.50 -2.17 5.53
N VAL A 109 -0.36 -1.49 5.50
CA VAL A 109 0.58 -1.38 6.62
C VAL A 109 1.07 0.06 6.66
N GLY A 110 1.09 0.65 7.86
CA GLY A 110 1.52 2.03 8.06
C GLY A 110 0.37 3.01 7.84
N ASP A 111 0.67 4.15 7.26
CA ASP A 111 -0.21 5.31 7.16
C ASP A 111 -0.72 5.61 5.74
N CYS A 112 -0.48 4.71 4.78
CA CYS A 112 -1.12 4.77 3.48
C CYS A 112 -2.62 4.45 3.59
N LEU A 113 -3.47 5.31 3.04
CA LEU A 113 -4.93 5.17 3.12
C LEU A 113 -5.56 4.91 1.76
N ALA A 114 -6.64 4.13 1.77
CA ALA A 114 -7.55 3.98 0.64
C ALA A 114 -8.98 4.34 1.09
N GLY A 115 -9.75 4.90 0.17
CA GLY A 115 -11.13 5.27 0.43
C GLY A 115 -11.90 5.55 -0.85
N GLU A 116 -13.21 5.59 -0.71
CA GLU A 116 -14.15 5.90 -1.77
C GLU A 116 -14.60 7.35 -1.69
N MET A 117 -14.54 8.08 -2.81
CA MET A 117 -15.07 9.44 -2.87
C MET A 117 -16.50 9.44 -3.40
N GLN A 118 -17.45 9.92 -2.60
CA GLN A 118 -18.85 10.12 -2.99
C GLN A 118 -19.32 11.52 -2.55
N GLY A 119 -19.90 12.29 -3.48
CA GLY A 119 -20.44 13.62 -3.17
C GLY A 119 -19.40 14.61 -2.60
N GLY A 120 -18.11 14.42 -2.89
CA GLY A 120 -17.02 15.24 -2.34
C GLY A 120 -16.52 14.83 -0.96
N ALA A 121 -17.16 13.86 -0.31
CA ALA A 121 -16.67 13.24 0.92
C ALA A 121 -15.92 11.94 0.61
N ILE A 122 -14.90 11.62 1.41
CA ILE A 122 -14.15 10.37 1.31
C ILE A 122 -14.55 9.45 2.46
N SER A 123 -15.04 8.26 2.14
CA SER A 123 -15.23 7.15 3.08
C SER A 123 -13.95 6.32 3.11
N TRP A 124 -13.18 6.43 4.20
CA TRP A 124 -11.91 5.71 4.35
C TRP A 124 -12.14 4.24 4.71
N TRP A 125 -11.45 3.35 4.02
CA TRP A 125 -11.48 1.89 4.26
C TRP A 125 -10.35 1.41 5.15
N ALA A 126 -9.32 2.23 5.34
CA ALA A 126 -8.15 1.96 6.17
C ALA A 126 -8.03 3.00 7.28
N SER A 127 -7.50 2.58 8.44
CA SER A 127 -7.09 3.47 9.53
C SER A 127 -5.56 3.47 9.59
N PRO A 128 -4.90 4.63 9.72
CA PRO A 128 -3.45 4.68 9.70
C PRO A 128 -2.87 4.03 10.96
N HIS A 129 -1.92 3.09 10.79
CA HIS A 129 -1.20 2.46 11.88
C HIS A 129 -0.22 3.45 12.52
N THR A 130 -0.73 4.25 13.45
CA THR A 130 0.02 5.29 14.17
C THR A 130 -0.04 5.03 15.66
N LEU A 131 1.02 5.35 16.40
CA LEU A 131 1.06 5.13 17.86
C LEU A 131 -0.14 5.77 18.57
N ASN A 132 -0.58 6.95 18.14
CA ASN A 132 -1.74 7.60 18.75
C ASN A 132 -3.04 6.81 18.56
N GLN A 133 -3.20 6.10 17.45
CA GLN A 133 -4.38 5.26 17.21
C GLN A 133 -4.28 3.90 17.90
N GLU A 134 -3.07 3.36 18.07
CA GLU A 134 -2.82 2.09 18.76
C GLU A 134 -2.79 2.20 20.30
N VAL A 135 -2.63 3.41 20.85
CA VAL A 135 -2.69 3.65 22.30
C VAL A 135 -4.15 3.77 22.77
N PRO A 136 -4.58 2.96 23.76
CA PRO A 136 -5.93 3.04 24.33
C PRO A 136 -6.27 4.47 24.78
N ALA A 137 -7.52 4.89 24.57
CA ALA A 137 -7.96 6.27 24.80
C ALA A 137 -7.63 6.81 26.21
N GLY A 138 -7.54 5.94 27.23
CA GLY A 138 -7.20 6.30 28.61
C GLY A 138 -5.71 6.43 28.94
N SER A 139 -4.81 6.13 27.99
CA SER A 139 -3.35 6.18 28.18
C SER A 139 -2.67 7.32 27.41
N ARG A 140 -3.46 8.19 26.77
CA ARG A 140 -2.97 9.34 26.02
C ARG A 140 -2.63 10.47 27.00
N HIS A 141 -1.35 10.64 27.30
CA HIS A 141 -0.88 11.85 27.97
C HIS A 141 -0.65 12.96 26.94
N THR A 142 -1.52 13.96 26.94
CA THR A 142 -1.32 15.18 26.16
C THR A 142 -0.20 15.98 26.82
N LEU A 143 0.98 16.04 26.19
CA LEU A 143 1.98 17.04 26.53
C LEU A 143 1.51 18.38 25.96
N THR A 144 1.02 19.26 26.82
CA THR A 144 0.75 20.67 26.55
C THR A 144 2.01 21.50 26.68
#